data_AF-A0A1E1W2N1-F1
#
_entry.id   AF-A0A1E1W2N1-F1
#
_cell.length_a   1.000
_cell.length_b   1.000
_cell.length_c   1.000
_cell.angle_alpha   90.00
_cell.angle_beta   90.00
_cell.angle_gamma   90.00
#
_symmetry.space_group_name_H-M   'P 1'
#
loop_
_entity.id
_entity.type
_entity.pdbx_description
1 polymer ?
#
loop_
_entity_poly.entity_id
_entity_poly.type
_entity_poly.pdbx_seq_one_letter_code
_entity_poly.pdbx_strand_id
1 'polypeptide(L)'
;MDFLDSILNSMQGPPSASEAQKNAMKKQKEALERKQKQERDMINKFRKRVEEKISNFIKDGNTPYLQFEPMDQMYRSIIRDVAETAGVQVFSFGQDGIDRYSIVYLKDKGPSEDELTVRRAGCAWNDAKAAEMAENKVEKAKQAALESEEDKNRKRKRGKEELSGTFYKQKYAHLIGQEAAIDAAQKTNMNKSYGEVPSANKKDQRSIEQTMADIKAKKMKKAETDKGNPEDVQT
;
A
#
# COMPACT_ATOMS: atom_id res chain seq x y z
N MET A 1 -24.29 23.58 60.77
CA MET A 1 -25.40 23.22 59.86
C MET A 1 -25.05 23.76 58.50
N ASP A 2 -24.95 22.90 57.49
CA ASP A 2 -24.52 23.28 56.15
C ASP A 2 -25.66 23.98 55.39
N PHE A 3 -25.45 25.25 55.07
CA PHE A 3 -26.47 26.10 54.46
C PHE A 3 -26.80 25.65 53.02
N LEU A 4 -25.80 25.10 52.33
CA LEU A 4 -25.94 24.55 50.98
C LEU A 4 -26.79 23.27 50.95
N ASP A 5 -26.68 22.40 51.97
CA ASP A 5 -27.53 21.20 52.11
C ASP A 5 -28.99 21.57 52.41
N SER A 6 -29.20 22.66 53.15
CA SER A 6 -30.54 23.15 53.46
C SER A 6 -31.20 23.80 52.22
N ILE A 7 -30.43 24.43 51.35
CA ILE A 7 -30.91 24.97 50.07
C ILE A 7 -31.18 23.83 49.07
N LEU A 8 -30.27 22.85 48.95
CA LEU A 8 -30.42 21.70 48.04
C LEU A 8 -31.63 20.82 48.38
N ASN A 9 -31.91 20.59 49.67
CA ASN A 9 -33.11 19.84 50.09
C ASN A 9 -34.43 20.63 49.99
N SER A 10 -34.36 21.97 49.90
CA SER A 10 -35.55 22.82 49.72
C SER A 10 -36.02 22.92 48.27
N MET A 11 -35.16 22.55 47.31
CA MET A 11 -35.54 22.48 45.90
C MET A 11 -36.47 21.29 45.67
N GLN A 12 -37.54 21.49 44.90
CA GLN A 12 -38.45 20.42 44.52
C GLN A 12 -37.66 19.37 43.72
N GLY A 13 -37.43 18.22 44.35
CA GLY A 13 -36.67 17.13 43.74
C GLY A 13 -37.30 16.65 42.44
N PRO A 14 -36.51 16.06 41.52
CA PRO A 14 -37.04 15.50 40.29
C PRO A 14 -38.15 14.49 40.61
N PRO A 15 -39.22 14.43 39.80
CA PRO A 15 -40.37 13.57 40.09
C PRO A 15 -39.91 12.12 40.31
N SER A 16 -40.12 11.61 41.53
CA SER A 16 -39.85 10.22 41.86
C SER A 16 -40.77 9.33 41.02
N ALA A 17 -40.20 8.40 40.26
CA ALA A 17 -40.97 7.45 39.48
C ALA A 17 -41.97 6.70 40.36
N SER A 18 -43.23 6.70 39.94
CA SER A 18 -44.32 5.96 40.61
C SER A 18 -43.99 4.46 40.68
N GLU A 19 -44.49 3.74 41.67
CA GLU A 19 -44.31 2.27 41.77
C GLU A 19 -44.76 1.54 40.50
N ALA A 20 -45.82 2.04 39.84
CA ALA A 20 -46.27 1.53 38.55
C ALA A 20 -45.22 1.72 37.44
N GLN A 21 -44.53 2.87 37.42
CA GLN A 21 -43.45 3.15 36.47
C GLN A 21 -42.22 2.30 36.76
N LYS A 22 -41.87 2.07 38.03
CA LYS A 22 -40.76 1.18 38.42
C LYS A 22 -41.01 -0.26 37.99
N ASN A 23 -42.24 -0.77 38.17
CA ASN A 23 -42.63 -2.10 37.71
C ASN A 23 -42.63 -2.22 36.18
N ALA A 24 -43.11 -1.21 35.46
CA ALA A 24 -43.06 -1.17 34.00
C ALA A 24 -41.60 -1.19 33.48
N MET A 25 -40.72 -0.40 34.09
CA MET A 25 -39.30 -0.34 33.74
C MET A 25 -38.58 -1.66 34.01
N LYS A 26 -38.88 -2.33 35.14
CA LYS A 26 -38.34 -3.66 35.46
C LYS A 26 -38.78 -4.70 34.42
N LYS A 27 -40.05 -4.70 34.01
CA LYS A 27 -40.58 -5.62 32.99
C LYS A 27 -39.95 -5.38 31.61
N GLN A 28 -39.71 -4.12 31.24
CA GLN A 28 -38.99 -3.78 30.01
C GLN A 28 -37.54 -4.28 30.04
N LYS A 29 -36.84 -4.08 31.17
CA LYS A 29 -35.46 -4.56 31.35
C LYS A 29 -35.37 -6.08 31.24
N GLU A 30 -36.27 -6.81 31.90
CA GLU A 30 -36.32 -8.27 31.84
C GLU A 30 -36.64 -8.78 30.43
N ALA A 31 -37.56 -8.13 29.71
CA ALA A 31 -37.87 -8.48 28.32
C ALA A 31 -36.68 -8.27 27.39
N LEU A 32 -35.91 -7.19 27.60
CA LEU A 32 -34.71 -6.87 26.84
C LEU A 32 -33.58 -7.87 27.13
N GLU A 33 -33.36 -8.22 28.40
CA GLU A 33 -32.38 -9.23 28.81
C GLU A 33 -32.73 -10.61 28.24
N ARG A 34 -34.01 -10.99 28.22
CA ARG A 34 -34.48 -12.24 27.61
C ARG A 34 -34.20 -12.28 26.11
N LYS A 35 -34.44 -11.17 25.39
CA LYS A 35 -34.10 -11.08 23.95
C LYS A 35 -32.60 -11.20 23.71
N GLN A 36 -31.79 -10.47 24.48
CA GLN A 36 -30.33 -10.55 24.38
C GLN A 36 -29.81 -11.96 24.65
N LYS A 37 -30.37 -12.65 25.66
CA LYS A 37 -30.00 -14.04 25.94
C LYS A 37 -30.34 -14.97 24.78
N GLN A 38 -31.52 -14.82 24.19
CA GLN A 38 -31.93 -15.60 23.01
C GLN A 38 -31.00 -15.35 21.82
N GLU A 39 -30.64 -14.10 21.54
CA GLU A 39 -29.70 -13.75 20.48
C GLU A 39 -28.33 -14.39 20.70
N ARG A 40 -27.79 -14.31 21.93
CA ARG A 40 -26.53 -14.95 22.31
C ARG A 40 -26.59 -16.48 22.16
N ASP A 41 -27.69 -17.10 22.57
CA ASP A 41 -27.88 -18.54 22.44
C ASP A 41 -27.95 -18.96 20.95
N MET A 42 -28.61 -18.17 20.10
CA MET A 42 -28.65 -18.42 18.65
C MET A 42 -27.27 -18.31 18.01
N ILE A 43 -26.50 -17.28 18.39
CA ILE A 43 -25.12 -17.07 17.93
C ILE A 43 -24.23 -18.26 18.35
N ASN A 44 -24.32 -18.69 19.61
CA ASN A 44 -23.54 -19.83 20.11
C ASN A 44 -23.90 -21.14 19.40
N LYS A 45 -25.19 -21.38 19.14
CA LYS A 45 -25.63 -22.53 18.33
C LYS A 45 -25.10 -22.45 16.90
N PHE A 46 -25.10 -21.27 16.29
CA PHE A 46 -24.53 -21.08 14.96
C PHE A 46 -23.03 -21.37 14.94
N ARG A 47 -22.28 -20.82 15.91
CA ARG A 47 -20.85 -21.05 16.05
C ARG A 47 -20.51 -22.55 16.12
N LYS A 48 -21.20 -23.32 16.96
CA LYS A 48 -21.01 -24.77 17.06
C LYS A 48 -21.26 -25.50 15.73
N ARG A 49 -22.33 -25.13 15.02
CA ARG A 49 -22.64 -25.70 13.70
C ARG A 49 -21.55 -25.39 12.67
N VAL A 50 -20.98 -24.18 12.70
CA VAL A 50 -19.90 -23.78 11.79
C VAL A 50 -18.61 -24.52 12.14
N GLU A 51 -18.28 -24.65 13.43
CA GLU A 51 -17.13 -25.42 13.91
C GLU A 51 -17.20 -26.88 13.43
N GLU A 52 -18.36 -27.53 13.57
CA GLU A 52 -18.58 -28.90 13.08
C GLU A 52 -18.42 -28.99 11.55
N LYS A 53 -19.04 -28.07 10.79
CA LYS A 53 -18.94 -28.04 9.32
C LYS A 53 -17.50 -27.86 8.86
N ILE A 54 -16.75 -26.93 9.45
CA ILE A 54 -15.36 -26.67 9.09
C ILE A 54 -14.47 -27.84 9.51
N SER A 55 -14.68 -28.42 10.70
CA SER A 55 -13.98 -29.62 11.13
C SER A 55 -14.19 -30.78 10.15
N ASN A 56 -15.43 -31.02 9.72
CA ASN A 56 -15.74 -32.09 8.76
C ASN A 56 -15.10 -31.81 7.40
N PHE A 57 -15.17 -30.57 6.92
CA PHE A 57 -14.51 -30.14 5.68
C PHE A 57 -13.00 -30.38 5.69
N ILE A 58 -12.33 -30.06 6.81
CA ILE A 58 -10.89 -30.32 6.99
C ILE A 58 -10.59 -31.83 6.98
N LYS A 59 -11.43 -32.64 7.61
CA LYS A 59 -11.27 -34.11 7.64
C LYS A 59 -11.50 -34.75 6.28
N ASP A 60 -12.50 -34.30 5.54
CA ASP A 60 -12.85 -34.86 4.24
C ASP A 60 -11.74 -34.59 3.20
N GLY A 61 -11.18 -33.38 3.19
CA GLY A 61 -10.01 -32.99 2.38
C GLY A 61 -10.16 -33.09 0.85
N ASN A 62 -11.26 -33.68 0.36
CA ASN A 62 -11.52 -33.95 -1.05
C ASN A 62 -12.24 -32.76 -1.72
N THR A 63 -13.15 -32.10 -1.00
CA THR A 63 -13.87 -30.94 -1.51
C THR A 63 -12.93 -29.74 -1.63
N PRO A 64 -12.95 -29.00 -2.75
CA PRO A 64 -12.02 -27.90 -2.98
C PRO A 64 -12.32 -26.69 -2.08
N TYR A 65 -13.60 -26.44 -1.80
CA TYR A 65 -14.06 -25.33 -0.98
C TYR A 65 -15.37 -25.66 -0.29
N LEU A 66 -15.65 -24.94 0.80
CA LEU A 66 -16.93 -24.98 1.53
C LEU A 66 -17.62 -23.62 1.37
N GLN A 67 -18.77 -23.62 0.69
CA GLN A 67 -19.58 -22.41 0.49
C GLN A 67 -20.68 -22.30 1.53
N PHE A 68 -20.80 -21.12 2.15
CA PHE A 68 -21.92 -20.75 3.02
C PHE A 68 -22.94 -19.93 2.24
N GLU A 69 -24.18 -19.95 2.72
CA GLU A 69 -25.26 -19.11 2.21
C GLU A 69 -24.95 -17.61 2.41
N PRO A 70 -25.59 -16.71 1.65
CA PRO A 70 -25.56 -15.28 1.95
C PRO A 70 -26.08 -15.00 3.36
N MET A 71 -25.34 -14.21 4.14
CA MET A 71 -25.71 -13.92 5.53
C MET A 71 -25.34 -12.50 5.94
N ASP A 72 -25.90 -12.06 7.07
CA ASP A 72 -25.54 -10.79 7.68
C ASP A 72 -24.08 -10.77 8.19
N GLN A 73 -23.52 -9.56 8.36
CA GLN A 73 -22.14 -9.31 8.77
C GLN A 73 -21.78 -10.05 10.06
N MET A 74 -22.67 -10.06 11.06
CA MET A 74 -22.44 -10.71 12.35
C MET A 74 -22.20 -12.22 12.21
N TYR A 75 -22.95 -12.90 11.34
CA TYR A 75 -22.75 -14.33 11.14
C TYR A 75 -21.49 -14.60 10.31
N ARG A 76 -21.18 -13.72 9.33
CA ARG A 76 -19.96 -13.84 8.52
C ARG A 76 -18.70 -13.61 9.33
N SER A 77 -18.71 -12.71 10.32
CA SER A 77 -17.57 -12.54 11.22
C SER A 77 -17.32 -13.80 12.04
N ILE A 78 -18.36 -14.47 12.53
CA ILE A 78 -18.22 -15.75 13.25
C ILE A 78 -17.56 -16.82 12.36
N ILE A 79 -17.95 -16.92 11.09
CA ILE A 79 -17.29 -17.87 10.16
C ILE A 79 -15.81 -17.56 10.03
N ARG A 80 -15.45 -16.27 9.89
CA ARG A 80 -14.05 -15.84 9.81
C ARG A 80 -13.28 -16.22 11.09
N ASP A 81 -13.83 -15.92 12.26
CA ASP A 81 -13.17 -16.20 13.54
C ASP A 81 -12.92 -17.70 13.74
N VAL A 82 -13.93 -18.54 13.43
CA VAL A 82 -13.80 -20.00 13.52
C VAL A 82 -12.78 -20.52 12.52
N ALA A 83 -12.80 -20.02 11.29
CA ALA A 83 -11.87 -20.42 10.26
C ALA A 83 -10.42 -20.01 10.56
N GLU A 84 -10.20 -18.80 11.10
CA GLU A 84 -8.89 -18.35 11.55
C GLU A 84 -8.37 -19.25 12.68
N THR A 85 -9.23 -19.60 13.63
CA THR A 85 -8.90 -20.55 14.71
C THR A 85 -8.53 -21.94 14.17
N ALA A 86 -9.21 -22.40 13.12
CA ALA A 86 -8.94 -23.68 12.45
C ALA A 86 -7.77 -23.62 11.44
N GLY A 87 -7.21 -22.43 11.16
CA GLY A 87 -6.11 -22.25 10.21
C GLY A 87 -6.49 -22.38 8.74
N VAL A 88 -7.76 -22.19 8.38
CA VAL A 88 -8.27 -22.23 6.99
C VAL A 88 -8.53 -20.82 6.45
N GLN A 89 -8.52 -20.67 5.13
CA GLN A 89 -8.66 -19.37 4.48
C GLN A 89 -10.13 -19.05 4.19
N VAL A 90 -10.57 -17.81 4.40
CA VAL A 90 -11.96 -17.38 4.12
C VAL A 90 -11.99 -16.14 3.25
N PHE A 91 -12.82 -16.20 2.21
CA PHE A 91 -13.12 -15.09 1.34
C PHE A 91 -14.63 -14.82 1.32
N SER A 92 -15.01 -13.54 1.24
CA SER A 92 -16.42 -13.16 1.11
C SER A 92 -16.63 -12.42 -0.20
N PHE A 93 -17.66 -12.81 -0.94
CA PHE A 93 -18.02 -12.26 -2.25
C PHE A 93 -19.47 -11.79 -2.24
N GLY A 94 -19.83 -10.87 -3.15
CA GLY A 94 -21.15 -10.25 -3.21
C GLY A 94 -21.23 -8.91 -2.48
N GLN A 95 -22.42 -8.30 -2.48
CA GLN A 95 -22.70 -6.98 -1.94
C GLN A 95 -23.26 -7.07 -0.52
N ASP A 96 -22.73 -6.23 0.38
CA ASP A 96 -23.15 -6.20 1.78
C ASP A 96 -24.63 -5.86 1.92
N GLY A 97 -25.38 -6.67 2.68
CA GLY A 97 -26.82 -6.49 2.88
C GLY A 97 -27.73 -7.06 1.79
N ILE A 98 -27.19 -7.60 0.70
CA ILE A 98 -27.98 -8.19 -0.40
C ILE A 98 -27.69 -9.69 -0.52
N ASP A 99 -26.50 -10.05 -0.99
CA ASP A 99 -26.14 -11.41 -1.38
C ASP A 99 -24.75 -11.82 -0.91
N ARG A 100 -24.14 -11.08 0.04
CA ARG A 100 -22.78 -11.36 0.47
C ARG A 100 -22.66 -12.70 1.18
N TYR A 101 -21.93 -13.61 0.57
CA TYR A 101 -21.69 -14.98 1.04
C TYR A 101 -20.20 -15.20 1.36
N SER A 102 -19.90 -16.27 2.10
CA SER A 102 -18.53 -16.62 2.50
C SER A 102 -18.14 -18.00 1.97
N ILE A 103 -16.91 -18.12 1.49
CA ILE A 103 -16.30 -19.37 1.03
C ILE A 103 -15.06 -19.64 1.86
N VAL A 104 -14.92 -20.89 2.30
CA VAL A 104 -13.78 -21.38 3.06
C VAL A 104 -12.96 -22.31 2.19
N TYR A 105 -11.65 -22.13 2.19
CA TYR A 105 -10.67 -22.92 1.45
C TYR A 105 -9.65 -23.53 2.41
N LEU A 106 -9.18 -24.73 2.07
CA LEU A 106 -8.06 -25.33 2.79
C LEU A 106 -6.78 -24.52 2.52
N LYS A 107 -5.87 -24.48 3.50
CA LYS A 107 -4.62 -23.74 3.37
C LYS A 107 -3.74 -24.25 2.22
N ASP A 108 -3.74 -25.57 2.00
CA ASP A 108 -2.93 -26.21 0.95
C ASP A 108 -3.61 -26.12 -0.43
N LYS A 109 -4.94 -26.08 -0.45
CA LYS A 109 -5.78 -25.97 -1.66
C LYS A 109 -6.48 -24.61 -1.69
N GLY A 110 -5.68 -23.55 -1.60
CA GLY A 110 -6.16 -22.17 -1.68
C GLY A 110 -6.74 -21.84 -3.06
N PRO A 111 -7.57 -20.79 -3.17
CA PRO A 111 -8.14 -20.38 -4.44
C PRO A 111 -7.06 -19.84 -5.39
N SER A 112 -7.26 -20.05 -6.68
CA SER A 112 -6.43 -19.40 -7.71
C SER A 112 -6.79 -17.91 -7.83
N GLU A 113 -5.84 -17.07 -8.24
CA GLU A 113 -6.12 -15.64 -8.51
C GLU A 113 -7.20 -15.46 -9.58
N ASP A 114 -7.20 -16.37 -10.56
CA ASP A 114 -8.16 -16.44 -11.65
C ASP A 114 -9.58 -16.72 -11.10
N GLU A 115 -9.72 -17.69 -10.18
CA GLU A 115 -10.98 -17.96 -9.48
C GLU A 115 -11.45 -16.76 -8.65
N LEU A 116 -10.56 -16.13 -7.89
CA LEU A 116 -10.90 -14.96 -7.07
C LEU A 116 -11.43 -13.81 -7.95
N THR A 117 -10.85 -13.61 -9.12
CA THR A 117 -11.25 -12.55 -10.05
C THR A 117 -12.65 -12.80 -10.61
N VAL A 118 -12.94 -14.03 -11.03
CA VAL A 118 -14.27 -14.43 -11.55
C VAL A 118 -15.32 -14.28 -10.47
N ARG A 119 -15.04 -14.72 -9.23
CA ARG A 119 -15.97 -14.61 -8.12
C ARG A 119 -16.21 -13.16 -7.68
N ARG A 120 -15.17 -12.30 -7.71
CA ARG A 120 -15.32 -10.85 -7.46
C ARG A 120 -16.18 -10.16 -8.51
N ALA A 121 -16.13 -10.64 -9.76
CA ALA A 121 -17.01 -10.17 -10.83
C ALA A 121 -18.46 -10.71 -10.70
N GLY A 122 -18.77 -11.52 -9.68
CA GLY A 122 -20.11 -12.09 -9.46
C GLY A 122 -20.41 -13.32 -10.32
N CYS A 123 -19.43 -13.85 -11.04
CA CYS A 123 -19.60 -15.04 -11.86
C CYS A 123 -19.35 -16.31 -11.04
N ALA A 124 -20.14 -17.36 -11.28
CA ALA A 124 -19.88 -18.69 -10.72
C ALA A 124 -18.61 -19.29 -11.33
N TRP A 125 -17.77 -19.91 -10.49
CA TRP A 125 -16.58 -20.66 -10.87
C TRP A 125 -16.94 -22.13 -11.07
N ASN A 126 -16.79 -22.62 -12.30
CA ASN A 126 -17.03 -23.99 -12.70
C ASN A 126 -15.78 -24.55 -13.38
N ASP A 127 -15.57 -25.87 -13.33
CA ASP A 127 -14.39 -26.53 -13.93
C ASP A 127 -14.22 -26.20 -15.43
N ALA A 128 -15.32 -26.05 -16.17
CA ALA A 128 -15.28 -25.61 -17.57
C ALA A 128 -14.68 -24.20 -17.75
N LYS A 129 -15.04 -23.26 -16.87
CA LYS A 129 -14.47 -21.90 -16.89
C LYS A 129 -13.00 -21.90 -16.46
N ALA A 130 -12.62 -22.81 -15.56
CA ALA A 130 -11.23 -22.98 -15.16
C ALA A 130 -10.37 -23.44 -16.36
N ALA A 131 -10.87 -24.40 -17.15
CA ALA A 131 -10.22 -24.86 -18.37
C ALA A 131 -10.11 -23.75 -19.43
N GLU A 132 -11.20 -23.05 -19.71
CA GLU A 132 -11.24 -21.93 -20.66
C GLU A 132 -10.24 -20.82 -20.29
N MET A 133 -10.16 -20.46 -19.01
CA MET A 133 -9.19 -19.48 -18.51
C MET A 133 -7.75 -19.95 -18.67
N ALA A 134 -7.48 -21.24 -18.42
CA ALA A 134 -6.14 -21.81 -18.61
C ALA A 134 -5.71 -21.78 -20.08
N GLU A 135 -6.61 -22.15 -21.00
CA GLU A 135 -6.37 -22.07 -22.45
C GLU A 135 -6.11 -20.63 -22.90
N ASN A 136 -6.98 -19.69 -22.49
CA ASN A 136 -6.80 -18.27 -22.79
C ASN A 136 -5.46 -17.71 -22.28
N LYS A 137 -4.97 -18.19 -21.14
CA LYS A 137 -3.68 -17.79 -20.59
C LYS A 137 -2.52 -18.32 -21.43
N VAL A 138 -2.62 -19.58 -21.89
CA VAL A 138 -1.62 -20.18 -22.80
C VAL A 138 -1.61 -19.46 -24.15
N GLU A 139 -2.77 -19.13 -24.71
CA GLU A 139 -2.87 -18.39 -25.96
C GLU A 139 -2.31 -16.97 -25.83
N LYS A 140 -2.67 -16.24 -24.77
CA LYS A 140 -2.10 -14.91 -24.50
C LYS A 140 -0.58 -14.96 -24.30
N ALA A 141 -0.06 -15.97 -23.62
CA ALA A 141 1.38 -16.15 -23.45
C ALA A 141 2.08 -16.42 -24.80
N LYS A 142 1.48 -17.24 -25.67
CA LYS A 142 1.98 -17.48 -27.03
C LYS A 142 1.96 -16.19 -27.88
N GLN A 143 0.87 -15.43 -27.83
CA GLN A 143 0.75 -14.15 -28.54
C GLN A 143 1.78 -13.13 -28.04
N ALA A 144 1.94 -12.98 -26.72
CA ALA A 144 2.93 -12.08 -26.14
C ALA A 144 4.37 -12.49 -26.48
N ALA A 145 4.66 -13.79 -26.54
CA ALA A 145 5.95 -14.28 -26.98
C ALA A 145 6.21 -13.96 -28.46
N LEU A 146 5.20 -14.11 -29.31
CA LEU A 146 5.27 -13.78 -30.73
C LEU A 146 5.46 -12.27 -30.95
N GLU A 147 4.72 -11.44 -30.24
CA GLU A 147 4.85 -9.97 -30.26
C GLU A 147 6.23 -9.53 -29.74
N SER A 148 6.75 -10.16 -28.68
CA SER A 148 8.09 -9.89 -28.17
C SER A 148 9.18 -10.23 -29.20
N GLU A 149 9.04 -11.36 -29.91
CA GLU A 149 9.95 -11.74 -30.99
C GLU A 149 9.82 -10.82 -32.20
N GLU A 150 8.61 -10.42 -32.57
CA GLU A 150 8.38 -9.41 -33.61
C GLU A 150 9.00 -8.06 -33.25
N ASP A 151 8.88 -7.62 -32.00
CA ASP A 151 9.48 -6.38 -31.52
C ASP A 151 11.01 -6.45 -31.49
N LYS A 152 11.59 -7.59 -31.06
CA LYS A 152 13.03 -7.83 -31.18
C LYS A 152 13.47 -7.81 -32.64
N ASN A 153 12.70 -8.41 -33.54
CA ASN A 153 13.00 -8.45 -34.97
C ASN A 153 12.85 -7.06 -35.61
N ARG A 154 11.83 -6.28 -35.24
CA ARG A 154 11.68 -4.86 -35.62
C ARG A 154 12.85 -4.01 -35.12
N LYS A 155 13.30 -4.23 -33.88
CA LYS A 155 14.51 -3.57 -33.31
C LYS A 155 15.80 -4.01 -33.99
N ARG A 156 15.90 -5.25 -34.51
CA ARG A 156 17.06 -5.71 -35.31
C ARG A 156 17.04 -5.17 -36.73
N LYS A 157 15.86 -5.09 -37.37
CA LYS A 157 15.68 -4.53 -38.72
C LYS A 157 15.83 -3.02 -38.75
N ARG A 158 15.35 -2.32 -37.71
CA ARG A 158 15.77 -0.95 -37.39
C ARG A 158 17.18 -1.01 -36.81
N GLY A 159 18.16 -1.38 -37.62
CA GLY A 159 19.56 -1.44 -37.22
C GLY A 159 20.02 -0.13 -36.59
N LYS A 160 21.32 0.01 -36.35
CA LYS A 160 21.94 1.25 -35.84
C LYS A 160 21.79 2.47 -36.78
N GLU A 161 20.71 2.59 -37.54
CA GLU A 161 20.01 3.85 -37.75
C GLU A 161 19.43 4.32 -36.40
N GLU A 162 20.35 4.55 -35.47
CA GLU A 162 20.20 5.60 -34.50
C GLU A 162 19.64 6.81 -35.25
N LEU A 163 18.58 7.37 -34.71
CA LEU A 163 18.15 8.75 -34.88
C LEU A 163 19.38 9.63 -34.70
N SER A 164 20.18 9.70 -35.75
CA SER A 164 21.45 10.35 -35.71
C SER A 164 21.05 11.81 -35.65
N GLY A 165 21.37 12.48 -34.53
CA GLY A 165 21.26 13.94 -34.42
C GLY A 165 22.01 14.69 -35.54
N THR A 166 22.64 13.97 -36.47
CA THR A 166 23.14 14.43 -37.77
C THR A 166 22.02 14.84 -38.74
N PHE A 167 20.81 14.28 -38.71
CA PHE A 167 19.79 14.63 -39.71
C PHE A 167 19.27 16.07 -39.57
N TYR A 168 19.10 16.55 -38.33
CA TYR A 168 18.76 17.96 -38.08
C TYR A 168 19.93 18.88 -38.43
N LYS A 169 21.17 18.47 -38.08
CA LYS A 169 22.38 19.24 -38.37
C LYS A 169 22.65 19.35 -39.88
N GLN A 170 22.42 18.28 -40.64
CA GLN A 170 22.56 18.25 -42.09
C GLN A 170 21.48 19.09 -42.79
N LYS A 171 20.24 19.09 -42.28
CA LYS A 171 19.14 19.88 -42.83
C LYS A 171 19.40 21.40 -42.79
N TYR A 172 20.11 21.91 -41.79
CA TYR A 172 20.42 23.35 -41.66
C TYR A 172 21.90 23.69 -41.92
N ALA A 173 22.70 22.73 -42.38
CA ALA A 173 24.12 22.95 -42.67
C ALA A 173 24.33 24.04 -43.73
N HIS A 174 23.42 24.17 -44.68
CA HIS A 174 23.44 25.24 -45.69
C HIS A 174 23.07 26.62 -45.12
N LEU A 175 22.39 26.69 -43.97
CA LEU A 175 21.89 27.93 -43.37
C LEU A 175 22.87 28.49 -42.34
N ILE A 176 23.56 27.59 -41.62
CA ILE A 176 24.50 27.94 -40.55
C ILE A 176 25.96 27.92 -41.06
N GLY A 177 26.25 27.19 -42.14
CA GLY A 177 27.60 26.96 -42.65
C GLY A 177 28.29 25.80 -41.93
N GLN A 178 28.91 24.88 -42.68
CA GLN A 178 29.54 23.68 -42.10
C GLN A 178 30.68 24.03 -41.12
N GLU A 179 31.46 25.06 -41.41
CA GLU A 179 32.60 25.47 -40.58
C GLU A 179 32.17 26.16 -39.28
N ALA A 180 31.18 27.06 -39.34
CA ALA A 180 30.64 27.74 -38.16
C ALA A 180 29.92 26.76 -37.20
N ALA A 181 29.29 25.72 -37.75
CA ALA A 181 28.66 24.67 -36.95
C ALA A 181 29.69 23.81 -36.19
N ILE A 182 30.88 23.57 -36.75
CA ILE A 182 31.96 22.81 -36.09
C ILE A 182 32.57 23.63 -34.94
N ASP A 183 32.84 24.92 -35.17
CA ASP A 183 33.42 25.81 -34.15
C ASP A 183 32.43 26.07 -32.99
N ALA A 184 31.13 26.22 -33.29
CA ALA A 184 30.08 26.31 -32.28
C ALA A 184 29.87 24.98 -31.52
N ALA A 185 29.99 23.83 -32.18
CA ALA A 185 29.91 22.51 -31.55
C ALA A 185 31.11 22.22 -30.62
N GLN A 186 32.32 22.71 -30.96
CA GLN A 186 33.47 22.67 -30.06
C GLN A 186 33.25 23.55 -28.83
N LYS A 187 32.71 24.77 -29.00
CA LYS A 187 32.39 25.68 -27.88
C LYS A 187 31.29 25.16 -26.94
N THR A 188 30.32 24.40 -27.45
CA THR A 188 29.17 23.90 -26.67
C THR A 188 29.39 22.56 -25.97
N ASN A 189 30.45 21.81 -26.32
CA ASN A 189 30.83 20.59 -25.58
C ASN A 189 31.42 20.85 -24.18
N MET A 190 31.51 22.12 -23.76
CA MET A 190 32.20 22.51 -22.53
C MET A 190 31.41 22.37 -21.23
N ASN A 191 30.18 21.83 -21.24
CA ASN A 191 29.45 21.46 -20.01
C ASN A 191 28.67 20.15 -20.22
N LYS A 192 29.26 19.02 -19.80
CA LYS A 192 28.59 17.71 -19.85
C LYS A 192 27.49 17.54 -18.80
N SER A 193 27.47 18.40 -17.79
CA SER A 193 26.45 18.42 -16.74
C SER A 193 26.20 19.85 -16.28
N TYR A 194 24.92 20.23 -16.16
CA TYR A 194 24.53 21.52 -15.62
C TYR A 194 25.05 21.65 -14.18
N GLY A 195 25.92 22.64 -13.92
CA GLY A 195 26.50 22.89 -12.60
C GLY A 195 28.01 22.58 -12.46
N GLU A 196 28.63 21.88 -13.41
CA GLU A 196 30.08 21.67 -13.41
C GLU A 196 30.80 22.72 -14.26
N VAL A 197 31.37 23.74 -13.62
CA VAL A 197 32.23 24.72 -14.31
C VAL A 197 33.66 24.14 -14.43
N PRO A 198 34.26 24.03 -15.62
CA PRO A 198 35.65 23.61 -15.78
C PRO A 198 36.60 24.51 -14.97
N SER A 199 37.67 23.95 -14.40
CA SER A 199 38.63 24.70 -13.58
C SER A 199 39.19 25.94 -14.30
N ALA A 200 39.45 25.83 -15.61
CA ALA A 200 39.89 26.94 -16.45
C ALA A 200 38.95 28.17 -16.44
N ASN A 201 37.67 27.97 -16.14
CA ASN A 201 36.67 29.04 -16.10
C ASN A 201 36.35 29.51 -14.67
N LYS A 202 36.98 28.92 -13.65
CA LYS A 202 36.79 29.32 -12.24
C LYS A 202 37.70 30.51 -11.89
N LYS A 203 37.24 31.35 -10.96
CA LYS A 203 38.01 32.50 -10.45
C LYS A 203 39.27 32.08 -9.68
N ASP A 204 39.24 30.91 -9.02
CA ASP A 204 40.40 30.32 -8.36
C ASP A 204 41.01 29.23 -9.26
N GLN A 205 42.23 29.47 -9.72
CA GLN A 205 43.01 28.58 -10.57
C GLN A 205 44.05 27.77 -9.78
N ARG A 206 44.13 27.96 -8.46
CA ARG A 206 45.10 27.26 -7.63
C ARG A 206 44.79 25.76 -7.61
N SER A 207 45.84 24.96 -7.60
CA SER A 207 45.68 23.53 -7.40
C SER A 207 45.18 23.25 -5.98
N ILE A 208 44.56 22.09 -5.79
CA ILE A 208 44.09 21.63 -4.47
C ILE A 208 45.28 21.58 -3.49
N GLU A 209 46.43 21.10 -3.96
CA GLU A 209 47.65 21.00 -3.15
C GLU A 209 48.18 22.37 -2.72
N GLN A 210 48.20 23.34 -3.63
CA GLN A 210 48.61 24.71 -3.33
C GLN A 210 47.67 25.35 -2.29
N THR A 211 46.36 25.11 -2.42
CA THR A 211 45.37 25.60 -1.46
C THR A 211 45.56 24.96 -0.08
N MET A 212 45.85 23.66 -0.03
CA MET A 212 46.12 22.95 1.23
C MET A 212 47.42 23.43 1.89
N ALA A 213 48.44 23.76 1.10
CA ALA A 213 49.67 24.36 1.59
C ALA A 213 49.43 25.77 2.17
N ASP A 214 48.67 26.62 1.47
CA ASP A 214 48.29 27.96 1.95
C ASP A 214 47.49 27.89 3.26
N ILE A 215 46.56 26.95 3.38
CA ILE A 215 45.78 26.74 4.61
C ILE A 215 46.69 26.32 5.77
N LYS A 216 47.62 25.39 5.53
CA LYS A 216 48.57 24.94 6.55
C LYS A 216 49.51 26.07 6.98
N ALA A 217 50.06 26.81 6.03
CA ALA A 217 50.93 27.96 6.31
C ALA A 217 50.20 29.05 7.10
N LYS A 218 48.94 29.36 6.72
CA LYS A 218 48.11 30.34 7.45
C LYS A 218 47.79 29.89 8.88
N LYS A 219 47.55 28.58 9.08
CA LYS A 219 47.33 28.01 10.42
C LYS A 219 48.59 28.10 11.30
N MET A 220 49.77 27.79 10.74
CA MET A 220 51.05 27.92 11.47
C MET A 220 51.33 29.36 11.88
N LYS A 221 51.21 30.32 10.95
CA LYS A 221 51.39 31.75 11.26
C LYS A 221 50.43 32.26 12.33
N LYS A 222 49.16 31.81 12.30
CA LYS A 222 48.17 32.17 13.33
C LYS A 222 48.58 31.64 14.72
N ALA A 223 49.12 30.42 14.79
CA ALA A 223 49.58 29.83 16.04
C ALA A 223 50.87 30.50 16.59
N GLU A 224 51.71 31.05 15.72
CA GLU A 224 52.88 31.84 16.12
C GLU A 224 52.47 33.22 16.66
N THR A 225 51.52 33.90 16.00
CA THR A 225 50.98 35.19 16.51
C THR A 225 50.25 35.07 17.84
N ASP A 226 49.61 33.92 18.12
CA ASP A 226 48.86 33.69 19.36
C ASP A 226 49.77 33.38 20.57
N LYS A 227 51.04 33.04 20.32
CA LYS A 227 52.05 32.80 21.37
C LYS A 227 52.92 34.03 21.69
N GLY A 228 52.73 35.13 20.97
CA GLY A 228 53.57 36.32 21.03
C GLY A 228 53.01 37.52 21.79
N ASN A 229 51.85 37.41 22.45
CA ASN A 229 51.23 38.54 23.15
C ASN A 229 51.03 38.25 24.66
N PRO A 230 52.09 38.30 25.49
CA PRO A 230 51.93 38.38 26.94
C PRO A 230 51.76 39.87 27.34
N GLU A 231 50.72 40.11 28.13
CA GLU A 231 50.49 41.30 28.96
C GLU A 231 50.13 42.64 28.27
N ASP A 232 48.91 43.09 28.54
CA ASP A 232 48.71 44.43 29.12
C ASP A 232 47.47 44.39 30.02
N VAL A 233 47.74 44.20 31.31
CA VAL A 233 46.82 44.43 32.44
C VAL A 233 47.25 45.75 33.08
N GLN A 234 46.38 46.76 33.08
CA GLN A 234 46.32 47.98 33.93
C GLN A 234 45.46 49.01 33.18
N THR A 235 44.48 49.73 33.73
CA THR A 235 44.02 50.01 35.09
C THR A 235 42.55 50.46 34.99
#